data_AF-A0A662AKJ0-F1
#
_entry.id   AF-A0A662AKJ0-F1
#
_cell.length_a   1.000
_cell.length_b   1.000
_cell.length_c   1.000
_cell.angle_alpha   90.00
_cell.angle_beta   90.00
_cell.angle_gamma   90.00
#
_symmetry.space_group_name_H-M   'P 1'
#
loop_
_entity.id
_entity.type
_entity.pdbx_description
1 polymer ?
#
loop_
_entity_poly.entity_id
_entity_poly.type
_entity_poly.pdbx_seq_one_letter_code
_entity_poly.pdbx_strand_id
1 'polypeptide(L)'
;MVPSTKAITGKWKTIDDETEKAKSVVLLYKKEGKLYGKVIKLFRAPSEEQNPMCDECEGAKHNKPIIGMQIINGLEYDDGEWEGDDGILDPNNGKVYDCKMWVDEDNSDILNVRGYISFLYRTQTWHRVK
;
A
#
# COMPACT_ATOMS: atom_id res chain seq x y z
N MET A 1 -5.59 7.47 29.36
CA MET A 1 -5.62 6.14 28.73
C MET A 1 -5.30 6.36 27.27
N VAL A 2 -4.15 5.89 26.79
CA VAL A 2 -3.83 5.95 25.36
C VAL A 2 -4.65 4.82 24.70
N PRO A 3 -5.49 5.07 23.69
CA PRO A 3 -6.19 4.01 22.99
C PRO A 3 -5.14 3.03 22.46
N SER A 4 -5.40 1.73 22.56
CA SER A 4 -4.58 0.68 21.96
C SER A 4 -4.27 1.06 20.51
N THR A 5 -3.04 1.51 20.22
CA THR A 5 -2.59 1.82 18.87
C THR A 5 -2.68 0.53 18.06
N LYS A 6 -3.76 0.35 17.29
CA LYS A 6 -3.87 -0.75 16.34
C LYS A 6 -2.69 -0.63 15.39
N ALA A 7 -1.71 -1.52 15.51
CA ALA A 7 -0.41 -1.34 14.87
C ALA A 7 -0.55 -1.42 13.34
N ILE A 8 -0.34 -0.30 12.65
CA ILE A 8 -0.39 -0.24 11.17
C ILE A 8 0.74 -1.05 10.53
N THR A 9 1.87 -1.23 11.22
CA THR A 9 2.99 -2.03 10.72
C THR A 9 2.63 -3.50 10.67
N GLY A 10 3.15 -4.21 9.66
CA GLY A 10 2.87 -5.63 9.45
C GLY A 10 2.59 -5.95 7.99
N LYS A 11 2.10 -7.17 7.76
CA LYS A 11 1.77 -7.66 6.43
C LYS A 11 0.29 -7.45 6.15
N TRP A 12 0.00 -6.86 5.00
CA TRP A 12 -1.35 -6.52 4.57
C TRP A 12 -1.59 -7.08 3.18
N LYS A 13 -2.71 -7.76 3.00
CA LYS A 13 -3.18 -8.29 1.74
C LYS A 13 -4.02 -7.23 1.05
N THR A 14 -3.67 -6.90 -0.18
CA THR A 14 -4.44 -5.98 -1.02
C THR A 14 -5.49 -6.76 -1.79
N ILE A 15 -6.66 -6.14 -1.97
CA ILE A 15 -7.76 -6.70 -2.74
C ILE A 15 -7.89 -5.89 -4.04
N ASP A 16 -8.14 -6.60 -5.12
CA ASP A 16 -8.51 -6.00 -6.39
C ASP A 16 -10.00 -5.66 -6.38
N ASP A 17 -10.35 -4.38 -6.51
CA ASP A 17 -11.75 -3.95 -6.34
C ASP A 17 -12.67 -4.39 -7.48
N GLU A 18 -12.14 -4.82 -8.63
CA GLU A 18 -12.95 -5.31 -9.76
C GLU A 18 -13.25 -6.81 -9.62
N THR A 19 -12.26 -7.58 -9.17
CA THR A 19 -12.35 -9.05 -9.11
C THR A 19 -12.58 -9.60 -7.70
N GLU A 20 -12.49 -8.76 -6.67
CA GLU A 20 -12.51 -9.10 -5.24
C GLU A 20 -11.43 -10.11 -4.82
N LYS A 21 -10.43 -10.33 -5.68
CA LYS A 21 -9.34 -11.28 -5.43
C LYS A 21 -8.16 -10.61 -4.74
N ALA A 22 -7.43 -11.40 -3.97
CA ALA A 22 -6.15 -10.98 -3.43
C ALA A 22 -5.20 -10.65 -4.59
N LYS A 23 -4.55 -9.48 -4.53
CA LYS A 23 -3.63 -9.01 -5.59
C LYS A 23 -2.18 -9.07 -5.13
N SER A 24 -1.89 -8.62 -3.91
CA SER A 24 -0.55 -8.63 -3.36
C SER A 24 -0.52 -8.75 -1.84
N VAL A 25 0.67 -8.96 -1.28
CA VAL A 25 0.95 -8.70 0.14
C VAL A 25 2.00 -7.59 0.23
N VAL A 26 1.70 -6.58 1.02
CA VAL A 26 2.56 -5.42 1.29
C VAL A 26 3.03 -5.50 2.74
N LEU A 27 4.33 -5.35 2.97
CA LEU A 27 4.91 -5.20 4.30
C LEU A 27 5.03 -3.70 4.62
N LEU A 28 4.25 -3.24 5.59
CA LEU A 28 4.34 -1.89 6.15
C LEU A 28 5.31 -1.86 7.34
N TYR A 29 6.20 -0.88 7.36
CA TYR A 29 7.24 -0.73 8.37
C TYR A 29 7.54 0.75 8.62
N LYS A 30 8.02 1.07 9.83
CA LYS A 30 8.44 2.43 10.17
C LYS A 30 9.95 2.57 10.02
N LYS A 31 10.39 3.73 9.51
CA LYS A 31 11.79 4.15 9.50
C LYS A 31 11.83 5.65 9.77
N GLU A 32 12.63 6.06 10.76
CA GLU A 32 12.81 7.48 11.11
C GLU A 32 11.48 8.21 11.35
N GLY A 33 10.55 7.56 12.05
CA GLY A 33 9.23 8.12 12.37
C GLY A 33 8.20 8.06 11.24
N LYS A 34 8.62 7.82 9.99
CA LYS A 34 7.74 7.74 8.81
C LYS A 34 7.34 6.30 8.47
N LEU A 35 6.20 6.14 7.81
CA LEU A 35 5.69 4.85 7.33
C LEU A 35 6.10 4.59 5.89
N TYR A 36 6.58 3.38 5.64
CA TYR A 36 6.97 2.87 4.34
C TYR A 36 6.35 1.50 4.11
N GLY A 37 6.36 1.07 2.85
CA GLY A 37 5.69 -0.15 2.45
C GLY A 37 6.28 -0.74 1.19
N LYS A 38 6.52 -2.05 1.19
CA LYS A 38 7.03 -2.76 0.01
C LYS A 38 6.22 -3.99 -0.31
N VAL A 39 6.06 -4.29 -1.59
CA VAL A 39 5.40 -5.53 -2.05
C VAL A 39 6.32 -6.71 -1.73
N ILE A 40 5.79 -7.72 -1.05
CA ILE A 40 6.54 -8.94 -0.69
C ILE A 40 5.97 -10.20 -1.34
N LYS A 41 4.78 -10.12 -1.93
CA LYS A 41 4.14 -11.23 -2.66
C LYS A 41 3.14 -10.68 -3.67
N LEU A 42 3.02 -11.33 -4.81
CA LEU A 42 1.93 -11.14 -5.76
C LEU A 42 1.09 -12.42 -5.82
N PHE A 43 -0.21 -12.27 -6.07
CA PHE A 43 -1.11 -13.37 -6.35
C PHE A 43 -1.46 -13.30 -7.83
N ARG A 44 -0.84 -14.18 -8.63
CA ARG A 44 -0.96 -14.22 -10.08
C ARG A 44 -1.41 -15.61 -10.52
N ALA A 45 -2.09 -15.70 -11.65
CA ALA A 45 -2.42 -16.98 -12.24
C ALA A 45 -1.13 -17.70 -12.70
N PRO A 46 -1.10 -19.05 -12.72
CA PRO A 46 0.09 -19.79 -13.13
C PRO A 46 0.58 -19.47 -14.55
N SER A 47 -0.31 -18.98 -15.42
CA SER A 47 0.00 -18.60 -16.81
C SER A 47 0.61 -17.20 -16.95
N GLU A 48 0.65 -16.41 -15.87
CA GLU A 48 1.19 -15.06 -15.90
C GLU A 48 2.67 -15.02 -15.48
N GLU A 49 3.39 -13.96 -15.88
CA GLU A 49 4.70 -13.64 -15.30
C GLU A 49 4.54 -13.44 -13.79
N GLN A 50 5.28 -14.19 -12.97
CA GLN A 50 5.07 -14.24 -11.52
C GLN A 50 5.66 -13.03 -10.79
N ASN A 51 6.67 -12.39 -11.37
CA ASN A 51 7.27 -11.17 -10.85
C ASN A 51 7.56 -10.18 -11.99
N PRO A 52 6.51 -9.53 -12.54
CA PRO A 52 6.68 -8.63 -13.66
C PRO A 52 7.49 -7.41 -13.25
N MET A 53 8.12 -6.79 -14.25
CA MET A 53 8.76 -5.50 -14.11
C MET A 53 7.70 -4.40 -14.16
N CYS A 54 7.90 -3.30 -13.46
CA CYS A 54 7.11 -2.08 -13.66
C CYS A 54 7.68 -1.28 -14.83
N ASP A 55 7.17 -1.52 -16.02
CA ASP A 55 7.48 -0.84 -17.28
C ASP A 55 6.86 0.56 -17.36
N GLU A 56 5.68 0.76 -16.76
CA GLU A 56 5.04 2.09 -16.66
C GLU A 56 5.65 2.99 -15.58
N CYS A 57 6.44 2.43 -14.64
CA CYS A 57 7.09 3.22 -13.59
C CYS A 57 8.18 4.11 -14.16
N GLU A 58 8.38 5.29 -13.56
CA GLU A 58 9.44 6.21 -13.97
C GLU A 58 10.72 6.11 -13.10
N GLY A 59 11.80 6.72 -13.60
CA GLY A 59 13.04 6.93 -12.85
C GLY A 59 13.68 5.64 -12.33
N ALA A 60 14.04 5.62 -11.05
CA ALA A 60 14.73 4.48 -10.43
C ALA A 60 13.86 3.22 -10.32
N LYS A 61 12.54 3.34 -10.47
CA LYS A 61 11.58 2.24 -10.39
C LYS A 61 11.20 1.66 -11.76
N HIS A 62 11.57 2.33 -12.85
CA HIS A 62 11.39 1.83 -14.21
C HIS A 62 12.15 0.51 -14.44
N ASN A 63 11.49 -0.46 -15.05
CA ASN A 63 12.02 -1.78 -15.34
C ASN A 63 12.60 -2.49 -14.10
N LYS A 64 11.98 -2.26 -12.94
CA LYS A 64 12.32 -2.97 -11.69
C LYS A 64 11.25 -3.99 -11.33
N PRO A 65 11.62 -5.13 -10.72
CA PRO A 65 10.65 -6.12 -10.30
C PRO A 65 9.66 -5.54 -9.28
N ILE A 66 8.38 -5.88 -9.42
CA ILE A 66 7.35 -5.43 -8.47
C ILE A 66 7.58 -6.05 -7.08
N ILE A 67 7.95 -7.33 -7.00
CA ILE A 67 8.28 -7.93 -5.70
C ILE A 67 9.58 -7.29 -5.18
N GLY A 68 9.50 -6.72 -3.98
CA GLY A 68 10.56 -5.93 -3.36
C GLY A 68 10.43 -4.42 -3.57
N MET A 69 9.56 -3.98 -4.49
CA MET A 69 9.36 -2.57 -4.78
C MET A 69 8.71 -1.84 -3.59
N GLN A 70 9.32 -0.71 -3.20
CA GLN A 70 8.70 0.21 -2.26
C GLN A 70 7.58 0.99 -2.97
N ILE A 71 6.36 0.77 -2.48
CA ILE A 71 5.16 1.43 -3.01
C ILE A 71 4.60 2.47 -2.04
N ILE A 72 4.77 2.32 -0.72
CA ILE A 72 4.42 3.38 0.25
C ILE A 72 5.68 4.14 0.63
N ASN A 73 5.62 5.47 0.57
CA ASN A 73 6.79 6.33 0.66
C ASN A 73 6.61 7.44 1.70
N GLY A 74 7.13 7.19 2.91
CA GLY A 74 7.43 8.25 3.87
C GLY A 74 6.21 8.98 4.44
N LEU A 75 5.10 8.28 4.69
CA LEU A 75 3.92 8.90 5.29
C LEU A 75 4.22 9.35 6.73
N GLU A 76 3.67 10.49 7.12
CA GLU A 76 3.76 11.07 8.46
C GLU A 76 2.48 10.77 9.22
N TYR A 77 2.60 10.65 10.55
CA TYR A 77 1.44 10.37 11.39
C TYR A 77 0.84 11.67 11.90
N ASP A 78 -0.44 11.87 11.63
CA ASP A 78 -1.23 12.99 12.15
C ASP A 78 -2.61 12.49 12.60
N ASP A 79 -3.01 12.88 13.80
CA ASP A 79 -4.32 12.60 14.42
C ASP A 79 -4.98 11.22 14.13
N GLY A 80 -4.23 10.12 14.28
CA GLY A 80 -4.79 8.76 14.06
C GLY A 80 -4.53 8.18 12.67
N GLU A 81 -4.02 8.98 11.75
CA GLU A 81 -3.93 8.68 10.32
C GLU A 81 -2.48 8.86 9.83
N TRP A 82 -2.14 8.20 8.74
CA TRP A 82 -0.83 8.33 8.09
C TRP A 82 -1.01 8.97 6.73
N GLU A 83 -0.34 10.10 6.50
CA GLU A 83 -0.55 10.93 5.31
C GLU A 83 0.76 11.33 4.64
N GLY A 84 0.72 11.57 3.34
CA GLY A 84 1.87 12.12 2.63
C GLY A 84 1.61 12.33 1.15
N ASP A 85 2.19 13.40 0.63
CA ASP A 85 2.24 13.70 -0.79
C ASP A 85 3.11 12.66 -1.50
N ASP A 86 2.74 12.30 -2.73
CA ASP A 86 3.40 11.24 -3.49
C ASP A 86 3.58 9.91 -2.69
N GLY A 87 2.66 9.68 -1.76
CA GLY A 87 2.75 8.68 -0.71
C GLY A 87 2.58 7.23 -1.17
N ILE A 88 1.92 6.99 -2.31
CA ILE A 88 1.71 5.65 -2.87
C ILE A 88 1.96 5.59 -4.38
N LEU A 89 2.75 4.61 -4.81
CA LEU A 89 2.91 4.21 -6.22
C LEU A 89 2.00 3.03 -6.54
N ASP A 90 1.25 3.10 -7.64
CA ASP A 90 0.59 1.94 -8.25
C ASP A 90 1.49 1.36 -9.37
N PRO A 91 2.12 0.18 -9.16
CA PRO A 91 2.98 -0.42 -10.17
C PRO A 91 2.24 -0.92 -11.41
N ASN A 92 0.90 -0.94 -11.43
CA ASN A 92 0.13 -1.39 -12.60
C ASN A 92 0.00 -0.29 -13.66
N ASN A 93 0.15 0.98 -13.28
CA ASN A 93 0.02 2.10 -14.19
C ASN A 93 1.15 3.14 -14.02
N GLY A 94 2.13 2.86 -13.16
CA GLY A 94 3.28 3.73 -12.91
C GLY A 94 2.98 5.01 -12.14
N LYS A 95 1.72 5.27 -11.79
CA LYS A 95 1.29 6.55 -11.21
C LYS A 95 1.55 6.60 -9.71
N VAL A 96 1.91 7.80 -9.27
CA VAL A 96 2.09 8.13 -7.87
C VAL A 96 0.93 9.03 -7.44
N TYR A 97 0.46 8.81 -6.21
CA TYR A 97 -0.69 9.47 -5.62
C TYR A 97 -0.35 9.94 -4.21
N ASP A 98 -0.95 11.04 -3.78
CA ASP A 98 -0.99 11.38 -2.35
C ASP A 98 -1.77 10.30 -1.62
N CYS A 99 -1.31 9.95 -0.42
CA CYS A 99 -1.82 8.78 0.28
C CYS A 99 -2.25 9.13 1.69
N LYS A 100 -3.37 8.52 2.11
CA LYS A 100 -3.86 8.52 3.48
C LYS A 100 -4.17 7.09 3.92
N MET A 101 -3.70 6.68 5.10
CA MET A 101 -3.88 5.33 5.61
C MET A 101 -4.29 5.32 7.08
N TRP A 102 -5.33 4.56 7.42
CA TRP A 102 -5.79 4.43 8.80
C TRP A 102 -6.33 3.03 9.06
N VAL A 103 -6.01 2.50 10.23
CA VAL A 103 -6.56 1.23 10.68
C VAL A 103 -8.00 1.47 11.11
N ASP A 104 -8.90 0.61 10.67
CA ASP A 104 -10.33 0.72 10.98
C ASP A 104 -10.58 0.69 12.50
N GLU A 105 -11.49 1.56 12.96
CA GLU A 105 -11.78 1.76 14.39
C GLU A 105 -12.47 0.57 15.03
N ASP A 106 -13.26 -0.18 14.26
CA ASP A 106 -13.99 -1.35 14.72
C ASP A 106 -13.17 -2.63 14.53
N ASN A 107 -12.31 -2.69 13.52
CA ASN A 107 -11.56 -3.90 13.18
C ASN A 107 -10.07 -3.66 12.87
N SER A 108 -9.17 -4.08 13.77
CA SER A 108 -7.71 -3.93 13.59
C SER A 108 -7.11 -4.76 12.45
N ASP A 109 -7.89 -5.69 11.89
CA ASP A 109 -7.51 -6.48 10.72
C ASP A 109 -7.88 -5.80 9.39
N ILE A 110 -8.49 -4.60 9.45
CA ILE A 110 -8.85 -3.79 8.30
C ILE A 110 -8.01 -2.51 8.29
N LEU A 111 -7.40 -2.23 7.13
CA LEU A 111 -6.66 -1.02 6.86
C LEU A 111 -7.27 -0.33 5.66
N ASN A 112 -7.68 0.93 5.85
CA ASN A 112 -8.15 1.78 4.78
C ASN A 112 -6.95 2.48 4.15
N VAL A 113 -6.86 2.43 2.83
CA VAL A 113 -5.78 3.04 2.03
C VAL A 113 -6.42 3.91 0.98
N ARG A 114 -6.28 5.23 1.11
CA ARG A 114 -6.86 6.21 0.19
C ARG A 114 -5.77 6.85 -0.64
N GLY A 115 -5.98 6.88 -1.95
CA GLY A 115 -5.16 7.61 -2.91
C GLY A 115 -5.92 8.81 -3.49
N TYR A 116 -5.22 9.91 -3.72
CA TYR A 116 -5.78 11.16 -4.26
C TYR A 116 -5.16 11.53 -5.60
N ILE A 117 -5.97 12.13 -6.48
CA ILE A 117 -5.54 12.95 -7.62
C ILE A 117 -6.29 14.27 -7.50
N SER A 118 -5.61 15.31 -7.03
CA SER A 118 -6.27 16.60 -6.73
C SER A 118 -7.46 16.38 -5.79
N PHE A 119 -8.67 16.79 -6.16
CA PHE A 119 -9.89 16.65 -5.34
C PHE A 119 -10.58 15.27 -5.45
N LEU A 120 -10.16 14.41 -6.39
CA LEU A 120 -10.73 13.08 -6.56
C LEU A 120 -9.93 12.06 -5.73
N TYR A 121 -10.64 11.12 -5.12
CA TYR A 121 -10.01 10.08 -4.32
C TYR A 121 -10.69 8.72 -4.50
N ARG A 122 -9.93 7.67 -4.20
CA ARG A 122 -10.42 6.29 -4.07
C ARG A 122 -9.87 5.69 -2.79
N THR A 123 -10.71 4.96 -2.06
CA THR A 123 -10.28 4.20 -0.87
C THR A 123 -10.33 2.71 -1.17
N GLN A 124 -9.26 2.00 -0.85
CA GLN A 124 -9.17 0.55 -0.87
C GLN A 124 -9.11 0.00 0.54
N THR A 125 -9.61 -1.23 0.68
CA THR A 125 -9.56 -1.97 1.93
C THR A 125 -8.47 -3.05 1.83
N TRP A 126 -7.51 -3.01 2.74
CA TRP A 126 -6.48 -4.03 2.88
C TRP A 126 -6.73 -4.85 4.14
N HIS A 127 -6.37 -6.12 4.09
CA HIS A 127 -6.63 -7.07 5.19
C HIS A 127 -5.34 -7.57 5.82
N ARG A 128 -5.30 -7.59 7.16
CA ARG A 128 -4.12 -8.07 7.89
C ARG A 128 -3.87 -9.54 7.58
N VAL A 129 -2.60 -9.87 7.32
CA VAL A 129 -2.16 -11.26 7.17
C VAL A 129 -1.77 -11.79 8.54
N LYS A 130 -2.38 -12.92 8.94
CA LYS A 130 -2.09 -13.67 10.17
C LYS A 130 -1.02 -14.72 9.93
#